data_AF-A0A1F7A259-F1
#
_entry.id   AF-A0A1F7A259-F1
#
_cell.length_a   1.000
_cell.length_b   1.000
_cell.length_c   1.000
_cell.angle_alpha   90.00
_cell.angle_beta   90.00
_cell.angle_gamma   90.00
#
_symmetry.space_group_name_H-M   'P 1'
#
loop_
_entity.id
_entity.type
_entity.pdbx_description
1 polymer ?
#
loop_
_entity_poly.entity_id
_entity_poly.type
_entity_poly.pdbx_seq_one_letter_code
_entity_poly.pdbx_strand_id
1 'polypeptide(L)'
;MIIFLTLIPLLALASGLFLYRHDGKREILRFDVVQFVYSFVIAPVMFVWIKSFFYFVLSKEIQPALSPTNLFVIDTILSTLALIIYAFIVIHSLTTSFNRKMYKDPLYDLFEHSEYFHLWLSHLTMYIGYLLLFAALGIGNIFFPLEVALSKLQFYALLFLSTVLGTIQFIAVWLSNPGKENFMRIMKLSFGLFFMLHVGAYFLYSPAFTGRMSVFWVSFGAATTSVLYALFAVRFETLSRFFDKFKHPHWGFRYEVLNKARQEHK
;
A
#
# COMPACT_ATOMS: atom_id res chain seq x y z
N MET A 1 -11.13 14.04 -18.54
CA MET A 1 -11.59 14.15 -17.14
C MET A 1 -12.85 13.33 -16.88
N ILE A 2 -13.94 13.53 -17.63
CA ILE A 2 -15.19 12.74 -17.51
C ILE A 2 -14.95 11.24 -17.69
N ILE A 3 -14.08 10.83 -18.63
CA ILE A 3 -13.70 9.43 -18.85
C ILE A 3 -13.03 8.82 -17.60
N PHE A 4 -12.12 9.54 -16.94
CA PHE A 4 -11.49 9.08 -15.70
C PHE A 4 -12.50 9.03 -14.54
N LEU A 5 -13.40 10.01 -14.45
CA LEU A 5 -14.49 10.02 -13.48
C LEU A 5 -15.53 8.92 -13.74
N THR A 6 -15.60 8.30 -14.90
CA THR A 6 -16.52 7.18 -15.15
C THR A 6 -15.83 5.83 -15.07
N LEU A 7 -14.55 5.74 -15.47
CA LEU A 7 -13.78 4.50 -15.41
C LEU A 7 -13.47 4.03 -13.99
N ILE A 8 -13.11 4.95 -13.08
CA ILE A 8 -12.70 4.58 -11.71
C ILE A 8 -13.78 3.77 -10.96
N PRO A 9 -15.05 4.21 -10.87
CA PRO A 9 -16.09 3.43 -10.21
C PRO A 9 -16.40 2.12 -10.93
N LEU A 10 -16.32 2.08 -12.26
CA LEU A 10 -16.49 0.85 -13.05
C LEU A 10 -15.37 -0.16 -12.80
N LEU A 11 -14.12 0.29 -12.72
CA LEU A 11 -12.97 -0.54 -12.37
C LEU A 11 -13.02 -1.00 -10.92
N ALA A 12 -13.45 -0.14 -9.99
CA ALA A 12 -13.66 -0.50 -8.59
C ALA A 12 -14.75 -1.57 -8.42
N LEU A 13 -15.86 -1.45 -9.17
CA LEU A 13 -16.91 -2.47 -9.22
C LEU A 13 -16.43 -3.77 -9.89
N ALA A 14 -15.76 -3.67 -11.03
CA ALA A 14 -15.24 -4.82 -11.76
C ALA A 14 -14.19 -5.59 -10.94
N SER A 15 -13.30 -4.90 -10.23
CA SER A 15 -12.33 -5.50 -9.32
C SER A 15 -13.01 -6.16 -8.12
N GLY A 16 -14.01 -5.52 -7.51
CA GLY A 16 -14.82 -6.14 -6.46
C GLY A 16 -15.52 -7.43 -6.94
N LEU A 17 -16.13 -7.39 -8.12
CA LEU A 17 -16.80 -8.55 -8.73
C LEU A 17 -15.84 -9.67 -9.13
N PHE A 18 -14.67 -9.32 -9.69
CA PHE A 18 -13.66 -10.29 -10.09
C PHE A 18 -13.05 -11.00 -8.89
N LEU A 19 -12.76 -10.26 -7.81
CA LEU A 19 -12.30 -10.82 -6.53
C LEU A 19 -13.36 -11.71 -5.88
N TYR A 20 -14.65 -11.34 -5.96
CA TYR A 20 -15.73 -12.16 -5.43
C TYR A 20 -15.96 -13.46 -6.24
N ARG A 21 -15.81 -13.39 -7.57
CA ARG A 21 -16.11 -14.51 -8.48
C ARG A 21 -15.06 -15.62 -8.45
N HIS A 22 -13.78 -15.31 -8.25
CA HIS A 22 -12.73 -16.32 -8.27
C HIS A 22 -12.71 -17.23 -7.03
N ASP A 23 -13.36 -16.84 -5.94
CA ASP A 23 -13.26 -17.52 -4.65
C ASP A 23 -14.58 -18.04 -4.06
N GLY A 24 -15.71 -17.84 -4.76
CA GLY A 24 -17.04 -18.15 -4.26
C GLY A 24 -17.45 -19.63 -4.14
N LYS A 25 -16.53 -20.61 -4.23
CA LYS A 25 -16.92 -22.04 -4.16
C LYS A 25 -16.13 -22.93 -3.19
N ARG A 26 -15.05 -22.44 -2.56
CA ARG A 26 -14.35 -23.18 -1.50
C ARG A 26 -13.83 -22.17 -0.47
N GLU A 27 -14.04 -22.45 0.82
CA GLU A 27 -13.91 -21.56 1.99
C GLU A 27 -12.50 -20.95 2.27
N ILE A 28 -11.74 -20.46 1.28
CA ILE A 28 -10.29 -20.21 1.43
C ILE A 28 -9.82 -18.77 1.10
N LEU A 29 -10.68 -17.85 0.66
CA LEU A 29 -10.49 -16.44 1.01
C LEU A 29 -11.42 -16.09 2.16
N ARG A 30 -10.85 -16.17 3.37
CA ARG A 30 -11.44 -15.68 4.61
C ARG A 30 -12.11 -14.34 4.30
N PHE A 31 -13.40 -14.24 4.58
CA PHE A 31 -14.28 -13.07 4.51
C PHE A 31 -13.57 -11.71 4.78
N ASP A 32 -12.57 -11.76 5.64
CA ASP A 32 -11.67 -10.67 6.03
C ASP A 32 -10.79 -10.08 4.91
N VAL A 33 -10.28 -10.85 3.94
CA VAL A 33 -9.44 -10.31 2.85
C VAL A 33 -10.31 -9.49 1.88
N VAL A 34 -11.50 -10.01 1.58
CA VAL A 34 -12.49 -9.32 0.76
C VAL A 34 -12.95 -8.05 1.46
N GLN A 35 -13.29 -8.12 2.75
CA GLN A 35 -13.60 -6.92 3.54
C GLN A 35 -12.42 -5.95 3.65
N PHE A 36 -11.19 -6.44 3.77
CA PHE A 36 -10.02 -5.59 3.81
C PHE A 36 -9.85 -4.83 2.48
N VAL A 37 -9.96 -5.51 1.34
CA VAL A 37 -9.89 -4.86 0.03
C VAL A 37 -11.05 -3.87 -0.15
N TYR A 38 -12.27 -4.23 0.27
CA TYR A 38 -13.40 -3.31 0.23
C TYR A 38 -13.17 -2.07 1.10
N SER A 39 -12.77 -2.26 2.36
CA SER A 39 -12.65 -1.20 3.35
C SER A 39 -11.39 -0.35 3.17
N PHE A 40 -10.26 -0.91 2.72
CA PHE A 40 -8.97 -0.21 2.70
C PHE A 40 -8.44 0.10 1.30
N VAL A 41 -9.05 -0.45 0.25
CA VAL A 41 -8.66 -0.16 -1.14
C VAL A 41 -9.82 0.47 -1.90
N ILE A 42 -10.93 -0.26 -2.05
CA ILE A 42 -12.06 0.18 -2.87
C ILE A 42 -12.72 1.42 -2.26
N ALA A 43 -13.05 1.39 -0.97
CA ALA A 43 -13.78 2.48 -0.34
C ALA A 43 -12.98 3.79 -0.23
N PRO A 44 -11.67 3.82 0.07
CA PRO A 44 -10.85 5.03 -0.07
C PRO A 44 -10.77 5.56 -1.51
N VAL A 45 -10.64 4.68 -2.51
CA VAL A 45 -10.66 5.08 -3.92
C VAL A 45 -12.01 5.69 -4.30
N MET A 46 -13.11 5.08 -3.87
CA MET A 46 -14.46 5.61 -4.07
C MET A 46 -14.66 6.93 -3.33
N PHE A 47 -14.12 7.09 -2.12
CA PHE A 47 -14.16 8.35 -1.38
C PHE A 47 -13.47 9.49 -2.14
N VAL A 48 -12.22 9.26 -2.59
CA VAL A 48 -11.48 10.23 -3.40
C VAL A 48 -12.25 10.57 -4.67
N TRP A 49 -12.82 9.55 -5.33
CA TRP A 49 -13.62 9.74 -6.52
C TRP A 49 -14.88 10.59 -6.27
N ILE A 50 -15.67 10.26 -5.25
CA ILE A 50 -16.89 11.01 -4.86
C ILE A 50 -16.52 12.47 -4.57
N LYS A 51 -15.44 12.70 -3.83
CA LYS A 51 -14.94 14.05 -3.54
C LYS A 51 -14.60 14.79 -4.84
N SER A 52 -13.79 14.20 -5.71
CA SER A 52 -13.40 14.82 -6.98
C SER A 52 -14.60 15.11 -7.88
N PHE A 53 -15.61 14.23 -7.87
CA PHE A 53 -16.86 14.43 -8.59
C PHE A 53 -17.66 15.61 -8.05
N PHE A 54 -17.88 15.68 -6.73
CA PHE A 54 -18.57 16.82 -6.11
C PHE A 54 -17.84 18.14 -6.34
N TYR A 55 -16.52 18.16 -6.17
CA TYR A 55 -15.71 19.34 -6.48
C TYR A 55 -15.89 19.79 -7.93
N PHE A 56 -15.89 18.85 -8.89
CA PHE A 56 -16.13 19.16 -10.30
C PHE A 56 -17.51 19.78 -10.52
N VAL A 57 -18.58 19.18 -9.99
CA VAL A 57 -19.95 19.69 -10.12
C VAL A 57 -20.08 21.09 -9.51
N LEU A 58 -19.56 21.28 -8.29
CA LEU A 58 -19.59 22.57 -7.58
C LEU A 58 -18.79 23.67 -8.31
N SER A 59 -17.69 23.31 -8.97
CA SER A 59 -16.81 24.27 -9.64
C SER A 59 -17.21 24.60 -11.08
N LYS A 60 -17.92 23.69 -11.78
CA LYS A 60 -18.18 23.83 -13.22
C LYS A 60 -19.64 23.87 -13.61
N GLU A 61 -20.52 23.24 -12.86
CA GLU A 61 -21.93 23.07 -13.27
C GLU A 61 -22.88 24.03 -12.54
N ILE A 62 -22.49 24.56 -11.37
CA ILE A 62 -23.33 25.51 -10.63
C ILE A 62 -23.20 26.92 -11.20
N GLN A 63 -24.34 27.52 -11.55
CA GLN A 63 -24.44 28.94 -11.91
C GLN A 63 -25.43 29.68 -11.01
N PRO A 64 -25.07 30.88 -10.49
CA PRO A 64 -23.79 31.57 -10.66
C PRO A 64 -22.63 30.84 -9.96
N ALA A 65 -21.41 31.03 -10.47
CA ALA A 65 -20.24 30.36 -9.94
C ALA A 65 -20.03 30.68 -8.45
N LEU A 66 -19.75 29.65 -7.65
CA LEU A 66 -19.45 29.81 -6.24
C LEU A 66 -18.12 30.55 -6.07
N SER A 67 -18.03 31.40 -5.04
CA SER A 67 -16.74 31.98 -4.64
C SER A 67 -15.77 30.88 -4.20
N PRO A 68 -14.45 31.07 -4.36
CA PRO A 68 -13.45 30.08 -3.92
C PRO A 68 -13.61 29.67 -2.45
N THR A 69 -13.95 30.63 -1.58
CA THR A 69 -14.21 30.38 -0.16
C THR A 69 -15.41 29.47 0.06
N ASN A 70 -16.53 29.76 -0.61
CA ASN A 70 -17.73 28.93 -0.49
C ASN A 70 -17.51 27.53 -1.06
N LEU A 71 -16.79 27.44 -2.17
CA LEU A 71 -16.43 26.17 -2.78
C LEU A 71 -15.57 25.31 -1.86
N PHE A 72 -14.56 25.90 -1.21
CA PHE A 72 -13.74 25.22 -0.23
C PHE A 72 -14.56 24.74 0.99
N VAL A 73 -15.43 25.60 1.53
CA VAL A 73 -16.27 25.26 2.68
C VAL A 73 -17.21 24.10 2.34
N ILE A 74 -17.88 24.15 1.19
CA ILE A 74 -18.82 23.11 0.75
C ILE A 74 -18.08 21.80 0.46
N ASP A 75 -16.94 21.83 -0.26
CA ASP A 75 -16.11 20.64 -0.50
C ASP A 75 -15.64 19.98 0.82
N THR A 76 -15.25 20.81 1.79
CA THR A 76 -14.79 20.33 3.10
C THR A 76 -15.92 19.68 3.89
N ILE A 77 -17.10 20.29 3.92
CA ILE A 77 -18.29 19.73 4.59
C ILE A 77 -18.68 18.40 3.95
N LEU A 78 -18.80 18.36 2.62
CA LEU A 78 -19.14 17.14 1.89
C LEU A 78 -18.10 16.04 2.08
N SER A 79 -16.81 16.38 2.01
CA SER A 79 -15.72 15.44 2.27
C SER A 79 -15.76 14.90 3.69
N THR A 80 -16.01 15.75 4.67
CA THR A 80 -16.10 15.34 6.09
C THR A 80 -17.28 14.41 6.31
N LEU A 81 -18.45 14.76 5.76
CA LEU A 81 -19.65 13.92 5.86
C LEU A 81 -19.45 12.56 5.16
N ALA A 82 -18.89 12.57 3.95
CA ALA A 82 -18.57 11.35 3.22
C ALA A 82 -17.55 10.48 3.98
N LEU A 83 -16.58 11.09 4.66
CA LEU A 83 -15.59 10.40 5.48
C LEU A 83 -16.25 9.76 6.71
N ILE A 84 -17.18 10.45 7.37
CA ILE A 84 -17.95 9.92 8.50
C ILE A 84 -18.80 8.73 8.05
N ILE A 85 -19.52 8.85 6.93
CA ILE A 85 -20.32 7.76 6.36
C ILE A 85 -19.42 6.56 6.03
N TYR A 86 -18.27 6.81 5.39
CA TYR A 86 -17.28 5.78 5.10
C TYR A 86 -16.77 5.09 6.37
N ALA A 87 -16.35 5.86 7.38
CA ALA A 87 -15.88 5.32 8.65
C ALA A 87 -16.96 4.49 9.34
N PHE A 88 -18.21 4.95 9.32
CA PHE A 88 -19.35 4.22 9.86
C PHE A 88 -19.58 2.90 9.12
N ILE A 89 -19.56 2.90 7.78
CA ILE A 89 -19.70 1.68 6.96
C ILE A 89 -18.57 0.69 7.27
N VAL A 90 -17.32 1.16 7.37
CA VAL A 90 -16.17 0.31 7.70
C VAL A 90 -16.31 -0.28 9.10
N ILE A 91 -16.59 0.54 10.11
CA ILE A 91 -16.78 0.09 11.50
C ILE A 91 -17.96 -0.89 11.58
N HIS A 92 -19.09 -0.59 10.96
CA HIS A 92 -20.27 -1.45 10.95
C HIS A 92 -20.02 -2.79 10.25
N SER A 93 -19.31 -2.76 9.12
CA SER A 93 -18.93 -3.96 8.38
C SER A 93 -18.00 -4.83 9.21
N LEU A 94 -16.96 -4.25 9.81
CA LEU A 94 -16.02 -4.96 10.68
C LEU A 94 -16.71 -5.55 11.92
N THR A 95 -17.48 -4.74 12.65
CA THR A 95 -18.19 -5.16 13.87
C THR A 95 -19.23 -6.27 13.61
N THR A 96 -19.99 -6.18 12.51
CA THR A 96 -20.94 -7.24 12.13
C THR A 96 -20.24 -8.56 11.85
N SER A 97 -19.05 -8.49 11.25
CA SER A 97 -18.26 -9.65 10.85
C SER A 97 -17.60 -10.32 12.05
N PHE A 98 -17.10 -9.49 12.96
CA PHE A 98 -16.63 -9.92 14.28
C PHE A 98 -17.75 -10.59 15.09
N ASN A 99 -18.94 -9.97 15.15
CA ASN A 99 -20.08 -10.57 15.85
C ASN A 99 -20.46 -11.93 15.27
N ARG A 100 -20.60 -12.05 13.94
CA ARG A 100 -20.94 -13.32 13.28
C ARG A 100 -19.92 -14.42 13.57
N LYS A 101 -18.63 -14.08 13.63
CA LYS A 101 -17.57 -15.04 13.93
C LYS A 101 -17.54 -15.45 15.40
N MET A 102 -17.71 -14.50 16.32
CA MET A 102 -17.83 -14.75 17.75
C MET A 102 -19.02 -15.66 18.09
N TYR A 103 -20.16 -15.52 17.40
CA TYR A 103 -21.32 -16.41 17.58
C TYR A 103 -21.13 -17.81 16.98
N LYS A 104 -20.28 -17.95 15.95
CA LYS A 104 -20.02 -19.25 15.29
C LYS A 104 -18.96 -20.06 16.04
N ASP A 105 -18.02 -19.39 16.70
CA ASP A 105 -17.01 -20.01 17.56
C ASP A 105 -16.73 -19.07 18.75
N PRO A 106 -17.23 -19.37 19.96
CA PRO A 106 -17.01 -18.54 21.15
C PRO A 106 -15.56 -18.59 21.66
N LEU A 107 -14.73 -19.51 21.15
CA LEU A 107 -13.28 -19.55 21.38
C LEU A 107 -12.50 -18.81 20.27
N TYR A 108 -13.19 -18.14 19.34
CA TYR A 108 -12.58 -17.37 18.26
C TYR A 108 -11.75 -16.22 18.82
N ASP A 109 -10.41 -16.34 18.77
CA ASP A 109 -9.50 -15.28 19.15
C ASP A 109 -9.51 -14.17 18.08
N LEU A 110 -10.41 -13.23 18.33
CA LEU A 110 -10.64 -12.02 17.56
C LEU A 110 -9.39 -11.14 17.50
N PHE A 111 -8.57 -11.16 18.56
CA PHE A 111 -7.32 -10.42 18.64
C PHE A 111 -6.28 -11.03 17.72
N GLU A 112 -6.09 -12.35 17.72
CA GLU A 112 -5.11 -13.02 16.85
C GLU A 112 -5.38 -12.76 15.35
N HIS A 113 -6.64 -12.79 14.92
CA HIS A 113 -6.99 -12.51 13.52
C HIS A 113 -6.85 -11.01 13.20
N SER A 114 -7.29 -10.12 14.08
CA SER A 114 -7.11 -8.68 13.87
C SER A 114 -5.62 -8.30 13.82
N GLU A 115 -4.81 -8.95 14.64
CA GLU A 115 -3.35 -8.82 14.68
C GLU A 115 -2.73 -9.40 13.41
N TYR A 116 -3.20 -10.54 12.89
CA TYR A 116 -2.77 -11.05 11.58
C TYR A 116 -3.07 -10.07 10.43
N PHE A 117 -4.27 -9.47 10.40
CA PHE A 117 -4.63 -8.48 9.38
C PHE A 117 -3.82 -7.18 9.53
N HIS A 118 -3.64 -6.72 10.76
CA HIS A 118 -2.91 -5.50 11.08
C HIS A 118 -1.39 -5.63 10.95
N LEU A 119 -0.80 -6.82 11.16
CA LEU A 119 0.64 -7.02 11.07
C LEU A 119 1.07 -7.52 9.68
N TRP A 120 0.24 -8.28 8.98
CA TRP A 120 0.63 -8.90 7.71
C TRP A 120 0.02 -8.22 6.50
N LEU A 121 -1.32 -8.14 6.40
CA LEU A 121 -1.98 -7.68 5.18
C LEU A 121 -1.89 -6.16 5.00
N SER A 122 -2.05 -5.38 6.07
CA SER A 122 -1.91 -3.92 6.03
C SER A 122 -0.48 -3.49 5.69
N HIS A 123 0.53 -4.11 6.30
CA HIS A 123 1.94 -3.83 6.02
C HIS A 123 2.31 -4.24 4.60
N LEU A 124 1.89 -5.43 4.16
CA LEU A 124 2.10 -5.89 2.80
C LEU A 124 1.47 -4.93 1.78
N THR A 125 0.22 -4.54 2.00
CA THR A 125 -0.49 -3.59 1.12
C THR A 125 0.17 -2.22 1.15
N MET A 126 0.62 -1.74 2.31
CA MET A 126 1.30 -0.46 2.47
C MET A 126 2.63 -0.46 1.70
N TYR A 127 3.46 -1.49 1.85
CA TYR A 127 4.77 -1.55 1.19
C TYR A 127 4.65 -1.79 -0.32
N ILE A 128 3.77 -2.68 -0.76
CA ILE A 128 3.53 -2.90 -2.19
C ILE A 128 2.88 -1.66 -2.81
N GLY A 129 1.93 -1.03 -2.11
CA GLY A 129 1.32 0.23 -2.54
C GLY A 129 2.33 1.37 -2.66
N TYR A 130 3.25 1.49 -1.70
CA TYR A 130 4.36 2.43 -1.76
C TYR A 130 5.27 2.14 -2.97
N LEU A 131 5.68 0.88 -3.17
CA LEU A 131 6.49 0.48 -4.33
C LEU A 131 5.79 0.80 -5.65
N LEU A 132 4.48 0.53 -5.74
CA LEU A 132 3.66 0.82 -6.91
C LEU A 132 3.59 2.32 -7.19
N LEU A 133 3.32 3.13 -6.17
CA LEU A 133 3.31 4.58 -6.28
C LEU A 133 4.68 5.09 -6.75
N PHE A 134 5.75 4.60 -6.13
CA PHE A 134 7.10 5.03 -6.45
C PHE A 134 7.53 4.65 -7.87
N ALA A 135 7.15 3.46 -8.33
CA ALA A 135 7.37 3.02 -9.71
C ALA A 135 6.50 3.81 -10.71
N ALA A 136 5.23 4.09 -10.37
CA ALA A 136 4.36 4.88 -11.21
C ALA A 136 4.86 6.32 -11.37
N LEU A 137 5.35 6.95 -10.29
CA LEU A 137 5.97 8.28 -10.34
C LEU A 137 7.28 8.26 -11.12
N GLY A 138 8.13 7.25 -10.89
CA GLY A 138 9.39 7.08 -11.62
C GLY A 138 9.20 6.90 -13.12
N ILE A 139 8.36 5.96 -13.53
CA ILE A 139 8.04 5.71 -14.94
C ILE A 139 7.25 6.89 -15.54
N GLY A 140 6.32 7.48 -14.79
CA GLY A 140 5.58 8.67 -15.19
C GLY A 140 6.49 9.85 -15.51
N ASN A 141 7.59 10.01 -14.77
CA ASN A 141 8.56 11.08 -15.02
C ASN A 141 9.26 10.97 -16.39
N ILE A 142 9.32 9.79 -17.01
CA ILE A 142 9.79 9.63 -18.39
C ILE A 142 8.88 10.39 -19.37
N PHE A 143 7.56 10.28 -19.15
CA PHE A 143 6.54 10.92 -20.00
C PHE A 143 6.27 12.38 -19.63
N PHE A 144 6.52 12.73 -18.36
CA PHE A 144 6.35 14.06 -17.81
C PHE A 144 7.65 14.50 -17.12
N PRO A 145 8.67 14.94 -17.89
CA PRO A 145 9.95 15.37 -17.33
C PRO A 145 9.76 16.61 -16.47
N LEU A 146 10.44 16.68 -15.34
CA LEU A 146 10.40 17.86 -14.48
C LEU A 146 11.04 19.05 -15.20
N GLU A 147 10.49 20.24 -14.97
CA GLU A 147 11.05 21.51 -15.43
C GLU A 147 12.05 22.12 -14.43
N VAL A 148 12.38 21.37 -13.38
CA VAL A 148 13.31 21.81 -12.34
C VAL A 148 14.75 21.74 -12.87
N ALA A 149 15.40 22.91 -12.93
CA ALA A 149 16.82 23.01 -13.25
C ALA A 149 17.67 22.61 -12.03
N LEU A 150 18.04 21.33 -11.96
CA LEU A 150 18.99 20.84 -10.95
C LEU A 150 20.42 21.04 -11.44
N SER A 151 21.28 21.56 -10.56
CA SER A 151 22.72 21.53 -10.80
C SER A 151 23.24 20.08 -10.81
N LYS A 152 24.40 19.84 -11.46
CA LYS A 152 25.02 18.51 -11.49
C LYS A 152 25.25 17.94 -10.09
N LEU A 153 25.68 18.79 -9.15
CA LEU A 153 25.91 18.40 -7.76
C LEU A 153 24.61 17.98 -7.07
N GLN A 154 23.52 18.74 -7.25
CA GLN A 154 22.20 18.39 -6.70
C GLN A 154 21.69 17.07 -7.28
N PHE A 155 21.89 16.84 -8.58
CA PHE A 155 21.51 15.59 -9.23
C PHE A 155 22.28 14.39 -8.65
N TYR A 156 23.61 14.49 -8.50
CA TYR A 156 24.40 13.42 -7.85
C TYR A 156 24.03 13.20 -6.38
N ALA A 157 23.73 14.27 -5.64
CA ALA A 157 23.24 14.16 -4.26
C ALA A 157 21.90 13.41 -4.19
N LEU A 158 20.99 13.64 -5.15
CA LEU A 158 19.74 12.88 -5.26
C LEU A 158 19.97 11.41 -5.59
N LEU A 159 20.96 11.08 -6.42
CA LEU A 159 21.33 9.69 -6.68
C LEU A 159 21.87 9.00 -5.43
N PHE A 160 22.71 9.67 -4.64
CA PHE A 160 23.14 9.13 -3.34
C PHE A 160 21.94 8.94 -2.40
N LEU A 161 21.04 9.92 -2.33
CA LEU A 161 19.83 9.84 -1.53
C LEU A 161 18.94 8.66 -1.94
N SER A 162 18.89 8.31 -3.23
CA SER A 162 18.15 7.12 -3.70
C SER A 162 18.62 5.83 -3.04
N THR A 163 19.94 5.69 -2.82
CA THR A 163 20.52 4.53 -2.14
C THR A 163 20.13 4.52 -0.67
N VAL A 164 20.14 5.69 -0.03
CA VAL A 164 19.69 5.83 1.37
C VAL A 164 18.21 5.46 1.49
N LEU A 165 17.35 5.93 0.57
CA LEU A 165 15.92 5.61 0.55
C LEU A 165 15.68 4.11 0.38
N GLY A 166 16.36 3.46 -0.58
CA GLY A 166 16.27 2.00 -0.75
C GLY A 166 16.74 1.22 0.48
N THR A 167 17.75 1.74 1.19
CA THR A 167 18.21 1.17 2.47
C THR A 167 17.15 1.28 3.56
N ILE A 168 16.60 2.48 3.77
CA ILE A 168 15.55 2.72 4.76
C ILE A 168 14.33 1.86 4.45
N GLN A 169 13.93 1.79 3.19
CA GLN A 169 12.80 0.97 2.75
C GLN A 169 13.02 -0.51 3.06
N PHE A 170 14.19 -1.05 2.72
CA PHE A 170 14.51 -2.45 3.00
C PHE A 170 14.52 -2.73 4.51
N ILE A 171 15.15 -1.85 5.31
CA ILE A 171 15.19 -1.98 6.78
C ILE A 171 13.80 -1.91 7.38
N ALA A 172 12.95 -0.97 6.94
CA ALA A 172 11.58 -0.85 7.41
C ALA A 172 10.80 -2.16 7.16
N VAL A 173 10.89 -2.71 5.95
CA VAL A 173 10.27 -3.99 5.60
C VAL A 173 10.84 -5.15 6.44
N TRP A 174 12.15 -5.16 6.67
CA TRP A 174 12.80 -6.18 7.48
C TRP A 174 12.33 -6.15 8.94
N LEU A 175 12.27 -4.96 9.53
CA LEU A 175 11.80 -4.76 10.90
C LEU A 175 10.32 -5.09 11.05
N SER A 176 9.53 -4.86 10.00
CA SER A 176 8.11 -5.22 9.94
C SER A 176 7.82 -6.66 9.59
N ASN A 177 8.83 -7.53 9.51
CA ASN A 177 8.63 -8.96 9.29
C ASN A 177 8.12 -9.65 10.56
N PRO A 178 6.89 -10.20 10.59
CA PRO A 178 6.32 -10.89 11.76
C PRO A 178 6.88 -12.30 11.98
N GLY A 179 8.00 -12.65 11.36
CA GLY A 179 8.62 -13.98 11.48
C GLY A 179 7.94 -15.08 10.66
N LYS A 180 6.87 -14.79 9.91
CA LYS A 180 6.25 -15.75 8.99
C LYS A 180 7.06 -15.83 7.69
N GLU A 181 7.47 -17.03 7.30
CA GLU A 181 8.37 -17.31 6.15
C GLU A 181 7.92 -16.66 4.82
N ASN A 182 6.62 -16.41 4.65
CA ASN A 182 6.08 -15.89 3.41
C ASN A 182 6.18 -14.36 3.26
N PHE A 183 6.21 -13.56 4.34
CA PHE A 183 6.20 -12.10 4.22
C PHE A 183 7.43 -11.57 3.47
N MET A 184 8.62 -11.88 3.99
CA MET A 184 9.87 -11.44 3.38
C MET A 184 10.07 -12.05 2.00
N ARG A 185 9.59 -13.27 1.75
CA ARG A 185 9.63 -13.88 0.42
C ARG A 185 8.82 -13.05 -0.58
N ILE A 186 7.58 -12.68 -0.25
CA ILE A 186 6.73 -11.83 -1.11
C ILE A 186 7.37 -10.46 -1.30
N MET A 187 7.91 -9.85 -0.25
CA MET A 187 8.55 -8.53 -0.37
C MET A 187 9.80 -8.54 -1.25
N LYS A 188 10.66 -9.57 -1.14
CA LYS A 188 11.82 -9.72 -2.03
C LYS A 188 11.41 -9.92 -3.50
N LEU A 189 10.38 -10.72 -3.75
CA LEU A 189 9.81 -10.88 -5.09
C LEU A 189 9.23 -9.56 -5.60
N SER A 190 8.56 -8.80 -4.73
CA SER A 190 8.02 -7.48 -5.07
C SER A 190 9.13 -6.49 -5.42
N PHE A 191 10.20 -6.41 -4.63
CA PHE A 191 11.37 -5.59 -4.96
C PHE A 191 11.96 -5.97 -6.33
N GLY A 192 12.12 -7.26 -6.59
CA GLY A 192 12.57 -7.76 -7.89
C GLY A 192 11.66 -7.34 -9.04
N LEU A 193 10.34 -7.49 -8.88
CA LEU A 193 9.36 -7.08 -9.87
C LEU A 193 9.45 -5.58 -10.18
N PHE A 194 9.44 -4.72 -9.16
CA PHE A 194 9.49 -3.27 -9.36
C PHE A 194 10.83 -2.79 -9.92
N PHE A 195 11.94 -3.44 -9.57
CA PHE A 195 13.21 -3.23 -10.24
C PHE A 195 13.15 -3.60 -11.72
N MET A 196 12.60 -4.78 -12.06
CA MET A 196 12.45 -5.22 -13.45
C MET A 196 11.57 -4.27 -14.27
N LEU A 197 10.52 -3.69 -13.68
CA LEU A 197 9.72 -2.64 -14.34
C LEU A 197 10.57 -1.42 -14.71
N HIS A 198 11.44 -0.95 -13.82
CA HIS A 198 12.34 0.16 -14.12
C HIS A 198 13.41 -0.19 -15.15
N VAL A 199 13.97 -1.41 -15.09
CA VAL A 199 14.91 -1.91 -16.10
C VAL A 199 14.24 -1.96 -17.48
N GLY A 200 13.02 -2.50 -17.55
CA GLY A 200 12.22 -2.53 -18.77
C GLY A 200 11.96 -1.11 -19.30
N ALA A 201 11.54 -0.18 -18.44
CA ALA A 201 11.33 1.22 -18.83
C ALA A 201 12.63 1.89 -19.31
N TYR A 202 13.78 1.60 -18.68
CA TYR A 202 15.08 2.11 -19.11
C TYR A 202 15.42 1.66 -20.53
N PHE A 203 15.30 0.36 -20.83
CA PHE A 203 15.63 -0.17 -22.16
C PHE A 203 14.62 0.23 -23.24
N LEU A 204 13.33 0.36 -22.90
CA LEU A 204 12.29 0.74 -23.87
C LEU A 204 12.32 2.22 -24.23
N TYR A 205 12.60 3.10 -23.26
CA TYR A 205 12.43 4.55 -23.44
C TYR A 205 13.75 5.34 -23.39
N SER A 206 14.86 4.72 -22.98
CA SER A 206 16.18 5.35 -22.90
C SER A 206 16.16 6.74 -22.22
N PRO A 207 15.62 6.86 -20.98
CA PRO A 207 15.49 8.15 -20.32
C PRO A 207 16.86 8.81 -20.14
N ALA A 208 16.95 10.10 -20.46
CA ALA A 208 18.20 10.84 -20.39
C ALA A 208 18.72 10.95 -18.93
N PHE A 209 20.03 10.82 -18.75
CA PHE A 209 20.68 10.96 -17.44
C PHE A 209 20.82 12.44 -17.05
N THR A 210 19.69 13.06 -16.68
CA THR A 210 19.58 14.49 -16.39
C THR A 210 18.66 14.74 -15.21
N GLY A 211 18.77 15.93 -14.60
CA GLY A 211 17.89 16.35 -13.49
C GLY A 211 16.39 16.37 -13.82
N ARG A 212 16.02 16.53 -15.10
CA ARG A 212 14.61 16.47 -15.55
C ARG A 212 13.99 15.08 -15.35
N MET A 213 14.82 14.04 -15.37
CA MET A 213 14.46 12.65 -15.13
C MET A 213 14.81 12.21 -13.70
N SER A 214 14.98 13.14 -12.76
CA SER A 214 15.46 12.83 -11.41
C SER A 214 14.53 11.89 -10.64
N VAL A 215 13.21 11.98 -10.82
CA VAL A 215 12.26 11.07 -10.14
C VAL A 215 12.43 9.64 -10.67
N PHE A 216 12.61 9.47 -11.98
CA PHE A 216 12.93 8.15 -12.56
C PHE A 216 14.22 7.59 -11.95
N TRP A 217 15.31 8.37 -11.96
CA TRP A 217 16.61 7.90 -11.48
C TRP A 217 16.65 7.63 -9.98
N VAL A 218 15.96 8.44 -9.17
CA VAL A 218 15.81 8.20 -7.74
C VAL A 218 14.97 6.95 -7.48
N SER A 219 13.88 6.75 -8.22
CA SER A 219 13.04 5.56 -8.07
C SER A 219 13.78 4.28 -8.47
N PHE A 220 14.48 4.33 -9.60
CA PHE A 220 15.28 3.22 -10.08
C PHE A 220 16.45 2.90 -9.15
N GLY A 221 17.13 3.92 -8.62
CA GLY A 221 18.21 3.76 -7.65
C GLY A 221 17.75 3.09 -6.36
N ALA A 222 16.64 3.56 -5.76
CA ALA A 222 16.10 2.96 -4.54
C ALA A 222 15.61 1.51 -4.76
N ALA A 223 14.97 1.23 -5.91
CA ALA A 223 14.56 -0.12 -6.28
C ALA A 223 15.78 -1.05 -6.45
N THR A 224 16.82 -0.56 -7.11
CA THR A 224 18.10 -1.28 -7.27
C THR A 224 18.70 -1.61 -5.92
N THR A 225 18.83 -0.63 -5.02
CA THR A 225 19.35 -0.84 -3.67
C THR A 225 18.51 -1.84 -2.87
N SER A 226 17.18 -1.76 -2.94
CA SER A 226 16.29 -2.69 -2.24
C SER A 226 16.46 -4.13 -2.74
N VAL A 227 16.64 -4.33 -4.06
CA VAL A 227 16.93 -5.65 -4.65
C VAL A 227 18.30 -6.16 -4.23
N LEU A 228 19.33 -5.31 -4.24
CA LEU A 228 20.66 -5.71 -3.78
C LEU A 228 20.61 -6.19 -2.33
N TYR A 229 19.98 -5.45 -1.43
CA TYR A 229 19.79 -5.92 -0.06
C TYR A 229 18.96 -7.19 0.01
N ALA A 230 17.90 -7.33 -0.78
CA ALA A 230 17.08 -8.54 -0.82
C ALA A 230 17.89 -9.80 -1.18
N LEU A 231 18.82 -9.68 -2.14
CA LEU A 231 19.73 -10.74 -2.57
C LEU A 231 20.77 -11.08 -1.50
N PHE A 232 21.36 -10.07 -0.87
CA PHE A 232 22.46 -10.27 0.08
C PHE A 232 22.03 -10.52 1.52
N ALA A 233 20.82 -10.15 1.93
CA ALA A 233 20.37 -10.26 3.31
C ALA A 233 20.25 -11.71 3.83
N VAL A 234 20.17 -12.71 2.94
CA VAL A 234 20.22 -14.14 3.34
C VAL A 234 21.62 -14.53 3.84
N ARG A 235 22.68 -13.82 3.43
CA ARG A 235 24.07 -14.20 3.70
C ARG A 235 24.67 -13.58 4.95
N PHE A 236 23.99 -12.63 5.59
CA PHE A 236 24.55 -11.91 6.74
C PHE A 236 23.80 -12.22 8.04
N GLU A 237 24.09 -13.39 8.64
CA GLU A 237 23.55 -13.76 9.96
C GLU A 237 23.85 -12.70 11.03
N THR A 238 25.05 -12.12 11.01
CA THR A 238 25.48 -11.09 11.98
C THR A 238 24.62 -9.83 11.89
N LEU A 239 24.24 -9.44 10.67
CA LEU A 239 23.39 -8.28 10.42
C LEU A 239 21.95 -8.56 10.86
N SER A 240 21.45 -9.77 10.62
CA SER A 240 20.14 -10.22 11.12
C SER A 240 20.08 -10.07 12.64
N ARG A 241 21.05 -10.63 13.37
CA ARG A 241 21.08 -10.57 14.84
C ARG A 241 21.15 -9.14 15.38
N PHE A 242 21.78 -8.21 14.65
CA PHE A 242 21.79 -6.80 15.02
C PHE A 242 20.41 -6.16 14.85
N PHE A 243 19.78 -6.33 13.68
CA PHE A 243 18.47 -5.75 13.39
C PHE A 243 17.34 -6.40 14.21
N ASP A 244 17.45 -7.67 14.56
CA ASP A 244 16.48 -8.38 15.39
C ASP A 244 16.34 -7.74 16.78
N LYS A 245 17.36 -7.03 17.29
CA LYS A 245 17.28 -6.26 18.55
C LYS A 245 16.33 -5.08 18.48
N PHE A 246 16.04 -4.56 17.28
CA PHE A 246 15.17 -3.41 17.06
C PHE A 246 13.75 -3.81 16.66
N LYS A 247 13.47 -5.10 16.50
CA LYS A 247 12.09 -5.58 16.31
C LYS A 247 11.30 -5.31 17.58
N HIS A 248 10.06 -4.83 17.43
CA HIS A 248 9.21 -4.56 18.58
C HIS A 248 9.08 -5.81 19.46
N PRO A 249 9.36 -5.71 20.78
CA PRO A 249 9.06 -6.79 21.70
C PRO A 249 7.55 -7.08 21.57
N HIS A 250 7.21 -8.36 21.49
CA HIS A 250 5.86 -8.90 21.26
C HIS A 250 5.38 -9.10 19.81
N TRP A 251 6.18 -8.82 18.76
CA TRP A 251 5.80 -9.14 17.37
C TRP A 251 5.54 -10.66 17.12
N GLY A 252 5.98 -11.55 18.01
CA GLY A 252 5.72 -13.00 17.96
C GLY A 252 4.89 -13.57 19.12
N PHE A 253 4.33 -12.74 20.01
CA PHE A 253 4.07 -13.13 21.41
C PHE A 253 2.92 -14.12 21.65
N ARG A 254 2.02 -14.37 20.71
CA ARG A 254 0.88 -15.28 20.96
C ARG A 254 0.96 -16.63 20.26
N TYR A 255 1.83 -16.83 19.28
CA TYR A 255 1.88 -18.15 18.60
C TYR A 255 2.56 -19.23 19.44
N GLU A 256 3.65 -18.90 20.15
CA GLU A 256 4.37 -19.89 20.97
C GLU A 256 3.58 -20.27 22.23
N VAL A 257 2.93 -19.30 22.90
CA VAL A 257 2.12 -19.55 24.09
C VAL A 257 0.89 -20.40 23.76
N LEU A 258 0.20 -20.14 22.64
CA LEU A 258 -0.94 -20.94 22.18
C LEU A 258 -0.55 -22.34 21.70
N ASN A 259 0.59 -22.48 21.01
CA ASN A 259 1.09 -23.81 20.61
C ASN A 259 1.51 -24.65 21.81
N LYS A 260 2.10 -24.02 22.83
CA LYS A 260 2.43 -24.70 24.10
C LYS A 260 1.16 -25.15 24.83
N ALA A 261 0.17 -24.27 24.95
CA ALA A 261 -1.13 -24.62 25.53
C ALA A 261 -1.87 -25.72 24.73
N ARG A 262 -1.80 -25.71 23.39
CA ARG A 262 -2.37 -26.78 22.54
C ARG A 262 -1.63 -28.10 22.64
N GLN A 263 -0.33 -28.09 22.91
CA GLN A 263 0.46 -29.31 23.14
C GLN A 263 0.22 -29.86 24.55
N GLU A 264 -0.08 -29.01 25.52
CA GLU A 264 -0.42 -29.41 26.90
C GLU A 264 -1.86 -29.93 27.04
N HIS A 265 -2.73 -29.70 26.04
CA HIS A 265 -4.12 -30.17 25.99
C HIS A 265 -4.38 -31.31 24.97
N LYS A 266 -3.33 -31.92 24.41
CA LYS A 266 -3.41 -33.15 23.60
C LYS A 266 -2.79 -34.32 24.37
#